data_AF-A0A2S9GP33-F1
#
_entry.id   AF-A0A2S9GP33-F1
#
_cell.length_a   1.000
_cell.length_b   1.000
_cell.length_c   1.000
_cell.angle_alpha   90.00
_cell.angle_beta   90.00
_cell.angle_gamma   90.00
#
_symmetry.space_group_name_H-M   'P 1'
#
loop_
_entity.id
_entity.type
_entity.pdbx_description
1 polymer ?
#
loop_
_entity_poly.entity_id
_entity_poly.type
_entity_poly.pdbx_seq_one_letter_code
_entity_poly.pdbx_strand_id
1 'polypeptide(L)' 'LASRAAAAGVRKLGFESHVVTFDAYTSLTKAAGERCELVRAAGMVEGLREVKDAGEIAVLRLACEAADAALKDLVD' A
#
# COMPACT_ATOMS: atom_id res chain seq x y z
N LEU A 1 -11.15 10.55 -2.10
CA LEU A 1 -10.87 10.03 -0.74
C LEU A 1 -10.51 11.16 0.23
N ALA A 2 -9.54 12.03 -0.08
CA ALA A 2 -9.19 13.16 0.78
C ALA A 2 -10.38 14.08 1.14
N SER A 3 -11.24 14.42 0.16
CA SER A 3 -12.47 15.20 0.41
C SER A 3 -13.45 14.50 1.35
N ARG A 4 -13.58 13.17 1.24
CA ARG A 4 -14.42 12.36 2.13
C ARG A 4 -13.84 12.32 3.55
N ALA A 5 -12.52 12.19 3.70
CA ALA A 5 -11.86 12.23 5.00
C ALA A 5 -12.07 13.59 5.67
N ALA A 6 -11.89 14.69 4.93
CA ALA A 6 -12.17 16.03 5.42
C ALA A 6 -13.65 16.20 5.83
N ALA A 7 -14.59 15.72 5.02
CA ALA A 7 -16.02 15.76 5.34
C ALA A 7 -16.39 14.90 6.57
N ALA A 8 -15.66 13.81 6.81
CA ALA A 8 -15.79 12.97 7.99
C ALA A 8 -15.08 13.52 9.24
N GLY A 9 -14.50 14.73 9.18
CA GLY A 9 -13.83 15.37 10.31
C GLY A 9 -12.39 14.92 10.57
N VAL A 10 -11.79 14.13 9.67
CA VAL A 10 -10.38 13.74 9.78
C VAL A 10 -9.50 14.99 9.64
N ARG A 11 -8.69 15.28 10.66
CA ARG A 11 -7.82 16.46 10.70
C ARG A 11 -6.44 16.21 10.09
N LYS A 12 -5.93 14.99 10.22
CA LYS A 12 -4.65 14.54 9.68
C LYS A 12 -4.86 13.24 8.93
N LEU A 13 -4.52 13.24 7.65
CA LEU A 13 -4.65 12.08 6.78
C LEU A 13 -3.27 11.63 6.32
N GLY A 14 -2.89 10.41 6.71
CA GLY A 14 -1.63 9.79 6.30
C GLY A 14 -1.61 9.45 4.81
N PHE A 15 -0.46 9.60 4.16
CA PHE A 15 -0.22 9.10 2.80
C PHE A 15 1.18 8.48 2.66
N GLU A 16 1.29 7.46 1.81
CA GLU A 16 2.55 6.77 1.50
C GLU A 16 3.41 7.63 0.58
N SER A 17 4.18 8.53 1.19
CA SER A 17 4.95 9.55 0.47
C SER A 17 6.07 9.02 -0.44
N HIS A 18 6.39 7.74 -0.32
CA HIS A 18 7.33 7.02 -1.21
C HIS A 18 6.64 6.37 -2.42
N VAL A 19 5.31 6.37 -2.46
CA VAL A 19 4.48 5.82 -3.56
C VAL A 19 3.73 6.93 -4.28
N VAL A 20 3.20 7.90 -3.52
CA VAL A 20 2.40 9.00 -4.08
C VAL A 20 3.28 9.97 -4.84
N THR A 21 3.00 10.13 -6.14
CA THR A 21 3.66 11.13 -6.98
C THR A 21 3.31 12.56 -6.56
N PHE A 22 4.14 13.52 -6.96
CA PHE A 22 3.88 14.92 -6.65
C PHE A 22 2.57 15.45 -7.23
N ASP A 23 2.19 15.03 -8.43
CA ASP A 23 0.92 15.42 -9.07
C ASP A 23 -0.28 14.86 -8.30
N ALA A 24 -0.20 13.60 -7.87
CA ALA A 24 -1.22 12.96 -7.04
C ALA A 24 -1.31 13.66 -5.67
N TYR A 25 -0.18 13.96 -5.03
CA TYR A 25 -0.13 14.71 -3.77
C TYR A 25 -0.80 16.09 -3.89
N THR A 26 -0.49 16.84 -4.96
CA THR A 26 -1.09 18.15 -5.23
C THR A 26 -2.60 18.04 -5.39
N SER A 27 -3.06 17.04 -6.13
CA SER A 27 -4.49 16.78 -6.34
C SER A 27 -5.22 16.40 -5.05
N LEU A 28 -4.59 15.55 -4.23
CA LEU A 28 -5.12 15.15 -2.92
C LEU A 28 -5.16 16.34 -1.95
N THR A 29 -4.14 17.19 -1.94
CA THR A 29 -4.08 18.39 -1.10
C THR A 29 -5.23 19.35 -1.44
N LYS A 30 -5.45 19.59 -2.74
CA LYS A 30 -6.60 20.39 -3.20
C LYS A 30 -7.94 19.79 -2.75
N ALA A 31 -8.08 18.47 -2.85
CA ALA A 31 -9.30 17.76 -2.43
C ALA A 31 -9.51 17.73 -0.91
N ALA A 32 -8.42 17.74 -0.12
CA ALA A 32 -8.47 17.80 1.35
C ALA A 32 -8.93 19.20 1.84
N GLY A 33 -8.52 20.25 1.12
CA GLY A 33 -8.76 21.64 1.51
C GLY A 33 -8.07 21.99 2.84
N GLU A 34 -8.50 23.08 3.48
CA GLU A 34 -7.88 23.58 4.72
C GLU A 34 -8.26 22.79 5.98
N ARG A 35 -9.25 21.89 5.87
CA ARG A 35 -9.81 21.15 7.02
C ARG A 35 -9.00 19.91 7.39
N CYS A 36 -8.21 19.39 6.46
CA CYS A 36 -7.51 18.11 6.57
C CYS A 36 -6.08 18.25 6.05
N GLU A 37 -5.10 18.07 6.92
CA GLU A 37 -3.68 18.08 6.60
C GLU A 37 -3.24 16.72 6.06
N LEU A 38 -2.51 16.69 4.94
CA LEU A 38 -1.84 15.49 4.50
C LEU A 38 -0.50 15.31 5.23
N VAL A 39 -0.33 14.17 5.88
CA VAL A 39 0.85 13.85 6.68
C VAL A 39 1.56 12.65 6.07
N ARG A 40 2.89 12.72 5.97
CA ARG A 40 3.69 11.60 5.46
C ARG A 40 3.57 10.40 6.42
N ALA A 41 3.28 9.24 5.87
CA ALA A 41 3.15 7.97 6.61
C ALA A 41 3.90 6.84 5.88
N ALA A 42 5.16 7.08 5.51
CA ALA A 42 6.00 6.09 4.83
C ALA A 42 6.36 4.92 5.76
N GLY A 43 6.40 3.69 5.24
CA GLY A 43 6.88 2.51 5.96
C GLY A 43 5.85 1.83 6.87
N MET A 44 4.69 2.46 7.10
CA MET A 44 3.69 1.92 8.04
C MET A 44 3.07 0.62 7.54
N VAL A 45 2.72 0.55 6.27
CA VAL A 45 2.13 -0.66 5.66
C VAL A 45 3.21 -1.72 5.47
N GLU A 46 4.43 -1.33 5.12
CA GLU A 46 5.57 -2.23 4.98
C GLU A 46 5.86 -2.99 6.26
N GLY A 47 5.84 -2.32 7.42
CA GLY A 47 6.04 -2.97 8.71
C GLY A 47 4.98 -4.04 9.01
N LEU A 48 3.73 -3.85 8.56
CA LEU A 48 2.69 -4.88 8.67
C LEU A 48 2.91 -6.03 7.68
N ARG A 49 3.45 -5.74 6.50
CA ARG A 49 3.70 -6.75 5.45
C ARG A 49 4.93 -7.61 5.72
N GLU A 50 5.84 -7.16 6.59
CA GLU A 50 7.08 -7.86 6.92
C GLU A 50 6.79 -9.23 7.54
N VAL A 51 5.84 -9.31 8.46
CA VAL A 51 5.44 -10.56 9.12
C VAL A 51 4.20 -11.13 8.45
N LYS A 52 4.34 -12.30 7.83
CA LYS A 52 3.25 -12.98 7.13
C LYS A 52 2.33 -13.72 8.06
N ASP A 53 1.03 -13.66 7.78
CA ASP A 53 0.07 -14.56 8.38
C ASP A 53 0.13 -15.97 7.75
N ALA A 54 -0.57 -16.91 8.38
CA ALA A 54 -0.58 -18.30 7.93
C ALA A 54 -1.18 -18.49 6.52
N GLY A 55 -2.16 -17.66 6.14
CA GLY A 55 -2.79 -17.69 4.83
C GLY A 55 -1.85 -17.17 3.75
N GLU A 56 -1.17 -16.05 4.01
CA GLU A 56 -0.12 -15.51 3.13
C GLU A 56 1.00 -16.53 2.92
N ILE A 57 1.46 -17.21 3.98
CA ILE A 57 2.50 -18.24 3.86
C ILE A 57 2.02 -19.43 3.02
N ALA A 58 0.76 -19.86 3.19
CA ALA A 58 0.21 -20.95 2.40
C ALA A 58 0.18 -20.62 0.90
N VAL A 59 -0.24 -19.40 0.54
CA VAL A 59 -0.25 -18.93 -0.86
C VAL A 59 1.17 -18.81 -1.41
N LEU A 60 2.12 -18.29 -0.62
CA LEU A 60 3.52 -18.20 -1.05
C LEU A 60 4.12 -19.57 -1.36
N ARG A 61 3.80 -20.61 -0.57
CA ARG A 61 4.25 -21.98 -0.85
C ARG A 61 3.70 -22.52 -2.17
N LEU A 62 2.40 -22.32 -2.43
CA LEU A 62 1.79 -22.72 -3.69
C LEU A 62 2.43 -22.01 -4.90
N ALA A 63 2.77 -20.73 -4.73
CA ALA A 63 3.46 -19.97 -5.77
C ALA A 63 4.87 -20.54 -6.05
N CYS A 64 5.63 -20.91 -5.01
CA CYS A 64 6.92 -21.56 -5.16
C CYS A 64 6.80 -22.93 -5.84
N GLU A 65 5.85 -23.77 -5.43
CA GLU A 65 5.61 -25.07 -6.06
C GLU A 65 5.31 -24.96 -7.55
N ALA A 66 4.50 -23.95 -7.94
CA ALA A 66 4.20 -23.68 -9.34
C ALA A 66 5.44 -23.22 -10.12
N ALA A 67 6.27 -22.35 -9.53
CA ALA A 67 7.51 -21.90 -10.15
C ALA A 67 8.54 -23.04 -10.30
N ASP A 68 8.66 -23.90 -9.30
CA ASP A 68 9.55 -25.06 -9.32
C ASP A 68 9.11 -26.08 -10.38
N ALA A 69 7.81 -26.33 -10.51
CA ALA A 69 7.27 -27.20 -11.56
C ALA A 69 7.56 -26.65 -12.96
N ALA A 70 7.36 -25.33 -13.17
CA ALA A 70 7.65 -24.68 -14.44
C ALA A 70 9.15 -24.68 -14.77
N LEU A 71 10.01 -24.48 -13.76
CA LEU A 71 11.45 -24.55 -13.95
C LEU A 71 11.90 -25.96 -14.33
N LYS A 72 11.35 -26.99 -13.67
CA LYS A 72 11.65 -28.38 -13.97
C LYS A 72 11.30 -28.75 -15.41
N ASP A 73 10.11 -28.40 -15.87
CA ASP A 73 9.65 -28.64 -17.25
C ASP A 73 10.55 -27.98 -18.31
N LEU A 74 11.24 -26.90 -17.96
CA LEU A 74 12.16 -26.20 -18.87
C LEU A 74 13.54 -26.86 -18.97
N VAL A 75 14.02 -27.51 -17.90
CA VAL A 75 15.42 -27.97 -17.80
C VAL A 75 15.59 -29.48 -17.96
N ASP A 76 14.52 -30.26 -17.80
CA ASP A 76 14.48 -31.71 -18.05
C ASP A 76 14.06 -32.02 -19.50
#